data_AF-A0ABD4JGX9-F1
#
_entry.id   AF-A0ABD4JGX9-F1
#
_cell.length_a   1.000
_cell.length_b   1.000
_cell.length_c   1.000
_cell.angle_alpha   90.00
_cell.angle_beta   90.00
_cell.angle_gamma   90.00
#
_symmetry.space_group_name_H-M   'P 1'
#
loop_
_entity.id
_entity.type
_entity.pdbx_description
1 polymer ?
#
loop_
_entity_poly.entity_id
_entity_poly.type
_entity_poly.pdbx_seq_one_letter_code
_entity_poly.pdbx_strand_id
1 'polypeptide(L)'
;MKWLIGAFGGFAVSIIEFLVKKIGIRNTILAFVIPIYASFVALLIAFAGYAILFIMRIWNLLREYFPKMFDYSNGVSGSFGGLPNQTVINSAMEFLNQSGLASAFTTAMTIFISILSLFFALQLYRVILYVRANITKIITDLLTLMSR
;
A
#
# COMPACT_ATOMS: atom_id res chain seq x y z
N MET A 1 7.82 10.76 30.65
CA MET A 1 8.07 9.78 29.58
C MET A 1 9.27 8.84 29.86
N LYS A 2 10.43 9.32 30.34
CA LYS A 2 11.58 8.45 30.67
C LYS A 2 11.28 7.36 31.71
N TRP A 3 10.49 7.67 32.74
CA TRP A 3 10.07 6.69 33.76
C TRP A 3 9.21 5.55 33.16
N LEU A 4 8.33 5.87 32.21
CA LEU A 4 7.42 4.90 31.58
C LEU A 4 8.21 3.91 30.71
N ILE A 5 9.21 4.41 29.97
CA ILE A 5 10.16 3.61 29.20
C ILE A 5 11.03 2.74 30.14
N GLY A 6 11.50 3.30 31.25
CA GLY A 6 12.28 2.56 32.26
C GLY A 6 11.47 1.45 32.94
N ALA A 7 10.21 1.72 33.27
CA ALA A 7 9.29 0.73 33.85
C ALA A 7 8.97 -0.41 32.86
N PHE A 8 8.74 -0.07 31.58
CA PHE A 8 8.54 -1.05 30.52
C PHE A 8 9.78 -1.91 30.28
N GLY A 9 10.97 -1.28 30.26
CA GLY A 9 12.25 -1.97 30.14
C GLY A 9 12.50 -2.93 31.30
N GLY A 10 12.30 -2.46 32.54
CA GLY A 10 12.45 -3.29 33.74
C GLY A 10 11.47 -4.48 33.78
N PHE A 11 10.23 -4.27 33.37
CA PHE A 11 9.21 -5.33 33.26
C PHE A 11 9.56 -6.37 32.19
N ALA A 12 10.02 -5.91 31.02
CA ALA A 12 10.45 -6.82 29.95
C ALA A 12 11.63 -7.69 30.39
N VAL A 13 12.64 -7.10 31.04
CA VAL A 13 13.81 -7.83 31.55
C VAL A 13 13.42 -8.86 32.60
N SER A 14 12.55 -8.49 33.56
CA SER A 14 12.11 -9.42 34.62
C SER A 14 11.25 -10.57 34.08
N ILE A 15 10.41 -10.33 33.06
CA ILE A 15 9.71 -11.40 32.35
C ILE A 15 10.68 -12.31 31.58
N ILE A 16 11.66 -11.73 30.89
CA ILE A 16 12.67 -12.51 30.16
C ILE A 16 13.45 -13.39 31.13
N GLU A 17 13.91 -12.86 32.27
CA GLU A 17 14.59 -13.65 33.29
C GLU A 17 13.72 -14.78 33.85
N PHE A 18 12.44 -14.52 34.10
CA PHE A 18 11.49 -15.53 34.56
C PHE A 18 11.31 -16.65 33.52
N LEU A 19 11.13 -16.30 32.25
CA LEU A 19 10.98 -17.26 31.15
C LEU A 19 12.26 -18.06 30.92
N VAL A 20 13.44 -17.41 30.96
CA VAL A 20 14.73 -18.08 30.83
C VAL A 20 14.91 -19.12 31.94
N LYS A 21 14.60 -18.77 33.18
CA LYS A 21 14.71 -19.68 34.34
C LYS A 21 13.75 -20.87 34.25
N LYS A 22 12.56 -20.69 33.66
CA LYS A 22 11.49 -21.71 33.68
C LYS A 22 11.51 -22.63 32.46
N ILE A 23 11.90 -22.13 31.29
CA ILE A 23 11.75 -22.83 30.01
C ILE A 23 13.05 -22.90 29.20
N GLY A 24 14.12 -22.27 29.70
CA GLY A 24 15.43 -22.21 29.05
C GLY A 24 15.56 -21.07 28.04
N ILE A 25 16.81 -20.65 27.80
CA ILE A 25 17.16 -19.52 26.93
C ILE A 25 16.63 -19.74 25.50
N ARG A 26 16.74 -20.97 24.98
CA ARG A 26 16.34 -21.32 23.61
C ARG A 26 14.86 -21.07 23.33
N ASN A 27 13.99 -21.54 24.24
CA ASN A 27 12.55 -21.39 24.09
C ASN A 27 12.10 -19.94 24.34
N THR A 28 12.82 -19.22 25.21
CA THR A 28 12.52 -17.82 25.51
C THR A 28 12.80 -16.90 24.32
N ILE A 29 13.91 -17.13 23.59
CA ILE A 29 14.23 -16.39 22.36
C ILE A 29 13.17 -16.63 21.30
N LEU A 30 12.78 -17.88 21.07
CA LEU A 30 11.73 -18.20 20.09
C LEU A 30 10.39 -17.56 20.46
N ALA A 31 10.02 -17.59 21.74
CA ALA A 31 8.79 -17.00 22.25
C ALA A 31 8.72 -15.47 22.08
N PHE A 32 9.86 -14.78 21.99
CA PHE A 32 9.92 -13.33 21.73
C PHE A 32 10.05 -13.00 20.24
N VAL A 33 10.91 -13.71 19.50
CA VAL A 33 11.20 -13.37 18.10
C VAL A 33 10.03 -13.72 17.18
N ILE A 34 9.33 -14.85 17.41
CA ILE A 34 8.22 -15.28 16.56
C ILE A 34 7.05 -14.26 16.58
N PRO A 35 6.53 -13.81 17.74
CA PRO A 35 5.47 -12.80 17.77
C PRO A 35 5.89 -11.44 17.19
N ILE A 36 7.14 -11.02 17.40
CA ILE A 36 7.65 -9.76 16.83
C ILE A 36 7.69 -9.86 15.30
N TYR A 37 8.17 -10.98 14.77
CA TYR A 37 8.14 -11.22 13.33
C TYR A 37 6.72 -11.25 12.77
N ALA A 38 5.81 -12.01 13.41
CA ALA A 38 4.43 -12.12 12.98
C ALA A 38 3.71 -10.76 12.98
N SER A 39 3.91 -9.96 14.02
CA SER A 39 3.33 -8.61 14.12
C SER A 39 3.91 -7.67 13.07
N PHE A 40 5.22 -7.73 12.80
CA PHE A 40 5.85 -6.93 11.75
C PHE A 40 5.34 -7.29 10.34
N VAL A 41 5.21 -8.59 10.02
CA VAL A 41 4.66 -9.03 8.74
C VAL A 41 3.19 -8.61 8.60
N ALA A 42 2.39 -8.76 9.66
CA ALA A 42 1.00 -8.31 9.66
C ALA A 42 0.89 -6.80 9.39
N LEU A 43 1.78 -6.00 9.97
CA LEU A 43 1.85 -4.54 9.76
C LEU A 43 2.19 -4.20 8.31
N LEU A 44 3.16 -4.90 7.69
CA LEU A 44 3.51 -4.70 6.29
C LEU A 44 2.36 -5.06 5.35
N ILE A 45 1.66 -6.17 5.60
CA ILE A 45 0.49 -6.58 4.81
C ILE A 45 -0.63 -5.55 4.95
N ALA A 46 -0.91 -5.09 6.17
CA ALA A 46 -1.91 -4.07 6.42
C ALA A 46 -1.57 -2.75 5.69
N PHE A 47 -0.31 -2.33 5.74
CA PHE A 47 0.17 -1.14 5.02
C PHE A 47 0.00 -1.29 3.50
N ALA A 48 0.33 -2.46 2.94
CA ALA A 48 0.13 -2.77 1.53
C ALA A 48 -1.35 -2.66 1.11
N GLY A 49 -2.24 -3.27 1.90
CA GLY A 49 -3.68 -3.22 1.67
C GLY A 49 -4.20 -1.78 1.68
N TYR A 50 -3.77 -0.98 2.64
CA TYR A 50 -4.11 0.45 2.70
C TYR A 50 -3.60 1.23 1.49
N ALA A 51 -2.37 0.98 1.03
CA ALA A 51 -1.80 1.64 -0.13
C ALA A 51 -2.57 1.31 -1.42
N ILE A 52 -2.95 0.04 -1.60
CA ILE A 52 -3.77 -0.40 -2.75
C ILE A 52 -5.14 0.27 -2.73
N LEU A 53 -5.81 0.27 -1.58
CA LEU A 53 -7.12 0.93 -1.43
C LEU A 53 -7.05 2.43 -1.69
N PHE A 54 -5.96 3.09 -1.27
CA PHE A 54 -5.73 4.49 -1.54
C PHE A 54 -5.55 4.76 -3.04
N ILE A 55 -4.79 3.94 -3.76
CA ILE A 55 -4.63 4.03 -5.22
C ILE A 55 -5.97 3.81 -5.94
N MET A 56 -6.75 2.80 -5.53
CA MET A 56 -8.09 2.57 -6.07
C MET A 56 -9.02 3.76 -5.82
N ARG A 57 -8.92 4.42 -4.66
CA ARG A 57 -9.71 5.63 -4.36
C ARG A 57 -9.33 6.79 -5.27
N ILE A 58 -8.03 7.03 -5.48
CA ILE A 58 -7.55 8.03 -6.45
C ILE A 58 -8.07 7.70 -7.85
N TRP A 59 -8.06 6.43 -8.24
CA TRP A 59 -8.58 6.01 -9.54
C TRP A 59 -10.08 6.25 -9.69
N ASN A 60 -10.87 5.89 -8.69
CA ASN A 60 -12.31 6.11 -8.71
C ASN A 60 -12.64 7.60 -8.79
N LEU A 61 -11.90 8.45 -8.06
CA LEU A 61 -12.01 9.90 -8.18
C LEU A 61 -11.68 10.36 -9.61
N LEU A 62 -10.55 9.93 -10.17
CA LEU A 62 -10.19 10.23 -11.56
C LEU A 62 -11.29 9.81 -12.53
N ARG A 63 -11.79 8.58 -12.43
CA ARG A 63 -12.86 8.06 -13.30
C ARG A 63 -14.17 8.84 -13.15
N GLU A 64 -14.48 9.34 -11.97
CA GLU A 64 -15.69 10.13 -11.72
C GLU A 64 -15.56 11.58 -12.25
N TYR A 65 -14.38 12.19 -12.10
CA TYR A 65 -14.16 13.58 -12.50
C TYR A 65 -13.71 13.74 -13.95
N PHE A 66 -13.10 12.73 -14.57
CA PHE A 66 -12.65 12.81 -15.96
C PHE A 66 -13.80 13.15 -16.92
N PRO A 67 -14.97 12.49 -16.88
CA PRO A 67 -16.11 12.84 -17.72
C PRO A 67 -16.64 14.25 -17.43
N LYS A 68 -16.63 14.66 -16.15
CA LYS A 68 -17.10 15.98 -15.71
C LYS A 68 -16.20 17.13 -16.18
N MET A 69 -14.90 16.88 -16.39
CA MET A 69 -13.98 17.87 -16.99
C MET A 69 -14.25 18.13 -18.48
N PHE A 70 -14.96 17.21 -19.15
CA PHE A 70 -15.38 17.38 -20.54
C PHE A 70 -16.83 17.85 -20.68
N ASP A 71 -17.56 17.95 -19.57
CA ASP A 71 -18.92 18.47 -19.53
C ASP A 71 -18.88 20.01 -19.46
N TYR A 72 -18.54 20.64 -20.59
CA TYR A 72 -18.59 22.09 -20.76
C TYR A 72 -20.01 22.60 -21.04
N SER A 73 -21.03 21.99 -20.41
CA SER A 73 -22.44 22.35 -20.63
C SER A 73 -22.81 23.75 -20.17
N ASN A 74 -21.99 24.39 -19.33
CA ASN A 74 -22.29 25.68 -18.72
C ASN A 74 -21.11 26.65 -18.88
N GLY A 75 -21.10 27.48 -19.92
CA GLY A 75 -20.38 28.76 -19.85
C GLY A 75 -19.71 29.32 -21.11
N VAL A 76 -19.76 28.65 -22.27
CA VAL A 76 -19.10 29.19 -23.47
C VAL A 76 -20.08 30.08 -24.25
N SER A 77 -20.10 31.37 -23.92
CA SER A 77 -20.84 32.37 -24.68
C SER A 77 -20.09 32.74 -25.97
N GLY A 78 -20.85 32.88 -27.07
CA GLY A 78 -20.29 33.23 -28.39
C GLY A 78 -20.76 32.31 -29.52
N SER A 79 -20.51 32.74 -30.75
CA SER A 79 -20.82 32.01 -31.97
C SER A 79 -19.60 32.05 -32.89
N PHE A 80 -19.28 30.92 -33.51
CA PHE A 80 -18.23 30.80 -34.51
C PHE A 80 -18.85 30.27 -35.80
N GLY A 81 -18.74 31.04 -36.89
CA GLY A 81 -19.32 30.65 -38.18
C GLY A 81 -20.84 30.54 -38.20
N GLY A 82 -21.56 31.20 -37.29
CA GLY A 82 -23.03 31.15 -37.19
C GLY A 82 -23.58 30.02 -36.31
N LEU A 83 -22.72 29.13 -35.81
CA LEU A 83 -23.09 28.09 -34.86
C LEU A 83 -22.76 28.53 -33.42
N PRO A 84 -23.66 28.28 -32.45
CA PRO A 84 -23.35 28.49 -31.04
C PRO A 84 -22.11 27.68 -30.66
N ASN A 85 -21.16 28.28 -29.92
CA ASN A 85 -19.96 27.60 -29.46
C ASN A 85 -20.26 26.34 -28.65
N GLN A 86 -21.40 26.32 -27.94
CA GLN A 86 -21.92 25.14 -27.25
C GLN A 86 -22.15 23.96 -28.19
N THR A 87 -22.68 24.20 -29.40
CA THR A 87 -22.92 23.16 -30.40
C THR A 87 -21.61 22.59 -30.93
N VAL A 88 -20.62 23.45 -31.20
CA VAL A 88 -19.29 23.04 -31.67
C VAL A 88 -18.59 22.14 -30.65
N ILE A 89 -18.65 22.49 -29.37
CA ILE A 89 -18.06 21.70 -28.28
C ILE A 89 -18.79 20.38 -28.10
N ASN A 90 -20.13 20.39 -28.13
CA ASN A 90 -20.93 19.16 -28.05
C ASN A 90 -20.59 18.20 -29.20
N SER A 91 -20.46 18.69 -30.43
CA SER A 91 -20.09 17.87 -31.59
C SER A 91 -18.66 17.33 -31.51
N ALA A 92 -17.70 18.13 -31.02
CA ALA A 92 -16.33 17.66 -30.80
C ALA A 92 -16.25 16.58 -29.72
N MET A 93 -17.05 16.70 -28.65
CA MET A 93 -17.15 15.69 -27.60
C MET A 93 -17.84 14.42 -28.08
N GLU A 94 -18.89 14.55 -28.86
CA GLU A 94 -19.59 13.41 -29.48
C GLU A 94 -18.67 12.68 -30.46
N PHE A 95 -17.86 13.42 -31.24
CA PHE A 95 -16.80 12.85 -32.05
C PHE A 95 -15.77 12.08 -31.21
N LEU A 96 -15.26 12.65 -30.10
CA LEU A 96 -14.31 11.96 -29.22
C LEU A 96 -14.88 10.69 -28.60
N ASN A 97 -16.19 10.69 -28.31
CA ASN A 97 -16.89 9.54 -27.74
C ASN A 97 -17.11 8.45 -28.80
N GLN A 98 -17.59 8.81 -30.00
CA GLN A 98 -17.77 7.90 -31.13
C GLN A 98 -16.44 7.38 -31.69
N SER A 99 -15.36 8.15 -31.59
CA SER A 99 -13.99 7.75 -31.96
C SER A 99 -13.41 6.66 -31.06
N GLY A 100 -14.07 6.33 -29.94
CA GLY A 100 -13.58 5.35 -28.97
C GLY A 100 -12.39 5.82 -28.13
N LEU A 101 -11.96 7.08 -28.24
CA LEU A 101 -10.81 7.62 -27.51
C LEU A 101 -11.05 7.58 -26.00
N ALA A 102 -12.26 7.93 -25.56
CA ALA A 102 -12.64 7.92 -24.14
C ALA A 102 -12.61 6.50 -23.54
N SER A 103 -13.08 5.49 -24.28
CA SER A 103 -13.06 4.10 -23.83
C SER A 103 -11.63 3.53 -23.82
N ALA A 104 -10.83 3.86 -24.84
CA ALA A 104 -9.43 3.47 -24.94
C ALA A 104 -8.61 4.06 -23.80
N PHE A 105 -8.80 5.34 -23.48
CA PHE A 105 -8.13 6.00 -22.36
C PHE A 105 -8.49 5.39 -21.01
N THR A 106 -9.79 5.14 -20.76
CA THR A 106 -10.26 4.50 -19.53
C THR A 106 -9.69 3.09 -19.37
N THR A 107 -9.63 2.34 -20.47
CA THR A 107 -9.06 0.99 -20.50
C THR A 107 -7.55 1.01 -20.22
N ALA A 108 -6.80 1.89 -20.89
CA ALA A 108 -5.37 2.05 -20.70
C ALA A 108 -5.01 2.39 -19.25
N MET A 109 -5.76 3.31 -18.63
CA MET A 109 -5.55 3.68 -17.24
C MET A 109 -5.92 2.56 -16.25
N THR A 110 -6.97 1.78 -16.53
CA THR A 110 -7.32 0.60 -15.73
C THR A 110 -6.18 -0.44 -15.76
N ILE A 111 -5.60 -0.67 -16.94
CA ILE A 111 -4.44 -1.56 -17.11
C ILE A 111 -3.23 -1.00 -16.36
N PHE A 112 -2.94 0.29 -16.49
CA PHE A 112 -1.84 0.95 -15.79
C PHE A 112 -1.92 0.75 -14.27
N ILE A 113 -3.11 0.94 -13.68
CA ILE A 113 -3.31 0.76 -12.23
C ILE A 113 -3.18 -0.71 -11.82
N SER A 114 -3.66 -1.62 -12.65
CA SER A 114 -3.54 -3.06 -12.41
C SER A 114 -2.06 -3.48 -12.38
N ILE A 115 -1.25 -2.97 -13.31
CA ILE A 115 0.20 -3.19 -13.35
C ILE A 115 0.88 -2.56 -12.13
N LEU A 116 0.50 -1.33 -11.77
CA LEU A 116 1.05 -0.62 -10.62
C LEU A 116 0.77 -1.38 -9.30
N SER A 117 -0.46 -1.87 -9.12
CA SER A 117 -0.87 -2.74 -8.01
C SER A 117 0.01 -4.00 -7.93
N LEU A 118 0.21 -4.67 -9.07
CA LEU A 118 1.01 -5.87 -9.15
C LEU A 118 2.48 -5.60 -8.79
N PHE A 119 3.02 -4.47 -9.26
CA PHE A 119 4.37 -4.02 -8.91
C PHE A 119 4.53 -3.80 -7.39
N PHE A 120 3.58 -3.11 -6.76
CA PHE A 120 3.62 -2.90 -5.30
C PHE A 120 3.54 -4.23 -4.53
N ALA A 121 2.67 -5.16 -4.94
CA ALA A 121 2.59 -6.48 -4.34
C ALA A 121 3.92 -7.24 -4.44
N LEU A 122 4.60 -7.15 -5.60
CA LEU A 122 5.87 -7.82 -5.85
C LEU A 122 7.01 -7.21 -5.01
N GLN A 123 7.03 -5.89 -4.85
CA GLN A 123 7.98 -5.22 -3.95
C GLN A 123 7.73 -5.58 -2.49
N LEU A 124 6.46 -5.64 -2.07
CA LEU A 124 6.12 -6.06 -0.71
C LEU A 124 6.60 -7.47 -0.42
N TYR A 125 6.39 -8.39 -1.37
CA TYR A 125 6.87 -9.76 -1.27
C TYR A 125 8.39 -9.84 -1.12
N ARG A 126 9.15 -9.05 -1.91
CA ARG A 126 10.61 -8.97 -1.77
C ARG A 126 11.04 -8.48 -0.39
N VAL A 127 10.36 -7.47 0.16
CA VAL A 127 10.64 -6.95 1.51
C VAL A 127 10.35 -8.03 2.57
N ILE A 128 9.24 -8.75 2.45
CA ILE A 128 8.90 -9.85 3.37
C ILE A 128 9.96 -10.94 3.32
N LEU A 129 10.40 -11.36 2.13
CA LEU A 129 11.47 -12.35 1.97
C LEU A 129 12.78 -11.88 2.61
N TYR A 130 13.17 -10.63 2.37
CA TYR A 130 14.38 -10.05 2.94
C TYR A 130 14.34 -10.04 4.47
N VAL A 131 13.22 -9.60 5.06
CA VAL A 131 13.05 -9.55 6.51
C VAL A 131 13.04 -10.96 7.11
N ARG A 132 12.35 -11.91 6.47
CA ARG A 132 12.36 -13.31 6.88
C ARG A 132 13.78 -13.87 6.92
N ALA A 133 14.56 -13.66 5.86
CA ALA A 133 15.94 -14.13 5.78
C ALA A 133 16.81 -13.55 6.89
N ASN A 134 16.70 -12.25 7.17
CA ASN A 134 17.45 -11.60 8.25
C ASN A 134 17.05 -12.12 9.63
N ILE A 135 15.76 -12.31 9.89
CA ILE A 135 15.30 -12.84 11.18
C ILE A 135 15.73 -14.29 11.38
N THR A 136 15.62 -15.12 10.34
CA THR A 136 16.14 -16.49 10.39
C THR A 136 17.63 -16.50 10.69
N LYS A 137 18.41 -15.62 10.04
CA LYS A 137 19.84 -15.47 10.32
C LYS A 137 20.11 -15.08 11.78
N ILE A 138 19.41 -14.06 12.31
CA ILE A 138 19.55 -13.63 13.71
C ILE A 138 19.24 -14.77 14.69
N ILE A 139 18.15 -15.51 14.43
CA ILE A 139 17.78 -16.67 15.26
C ILE A 139 18.88 -17.74 15.20
N THR A 140 19.36 -18.07 14.01
CA THR A 140 20.42 -19.08 13.83
C THR A 140 21.70 -18.65 14.53
N ASP A 141 22.15 -17.41 14.34
CA ASP A 141 23.35 -16.87 15.00
C ASP A 141 23.22 -16.90 16.53
N LEU A 142 22.07 -16.50 17.07
CA LEU A 142 21.79 -16.57 18.52
C LEU A 142 21.83 -18.01 19.05
N LEU A 143 21.21 -18.95 18.32
CA LEU A 143 21.22 -20.36 18.70
C LEU A 143 22.64 -20.97 18.64
N THR A 144 23.43 -20.60 17.62
CA THR A 144 24.81 -21.06 17.48
C THR A 144 25.70 -20.51 18.60
N LEU A 145 25.56 -19.23 18.96
CA LEU A 145 26.29 -18.60 20.06
C LEU A 145 25.97 -19.24 21.42
N MET A 146 24.75 -19.74 21.62
CA MET A 146 24.39 -20.46 22.85
C MET A 146 24.87 -21.91 22.90
N SER A 147 25.20 -22.51 21.75
CA SER A 147 25.71 -23.87 21.66
C SER A 147 27.23 -23.97 21.80
N ARG A 148 27.91 -22.83 21.89
CA ARG A 148 29.33 -22.69 22.24
C ARG A 148 29.46 -22.35 23.71
#